data_AF-A0A2V9K784-F1
#
_entry.id   AF-A0A2V9K784-F1
#
_cell.length_a   1.000
_cell.length_b   1.000
_cell.length_c   1.000
_cell.angle_alpha   90.00
_cell.angle_beta   90.00
_cell.angle_gamma   90.00
#
_symmetry.space_group_name_H-M   'P 1'
#
loop_
_entity.id
_entity.type
_entity.pdbx_description
1 polymer ?
#
loop_
_entity_poly.entity_id
_entity_poly.type
_entity_poly.pdbx_seq_one_letter_code
_entity_poly.pdbx_strand_id
1 'polypeptide(L)'
;MPHGWAQRRGGGTAGTFDPLGRLKRALSEAGATALTSAQEDKINSLITDYRTSHTPPAPGDSTVSSARTEYDNDILNGDSAGAAAQAAIIAGEMTSHSTTRLKDEAKFAIDVIAQLRTNDDQVGALQKRFGTDGVVRLVISLVGGGPGGFGRGGPPPGFRP
;
A
#
# COMPACT_ATOMS: atom_id res chain seq x y z
N MET A 1 -45.87 -30.69 -23.21
CA MET A 1 -45.78 -31.07 -21.79
C MET A 1 -44.44 -30.57 -21.24
N PRO A 2 -44.41 -29.58 -20.33
CA PRO A 2 -43.19 -29.02 -19.78
C PRO A 2 -42.84 -29.60 -18.39
N HIS A 3 -41.58 -30.00 -18.20
CA HIS A 3 -40.88 -30.14 -16.91
C HIS A 3 -39.60 -29.30 -17.06
N GLY A 4 -39.25 -28.32 -16.23
CA GLY A 4 -39.55 -28.13 -14.83
C GLY A 4 -38.23 -28.02 -14.07
N TRP A 5 -37.45 -26.96 -14.32
CA TRP A 5 -36.29 -26.59 -13.50
C TRP A 5 -36.23 -25.07 -13.37
N ALA A 6 -37.02 -24.56 -12.44
CA ALA A 6 -36.78 -23.25 -11.86
C ALA A 6 -35.53 -23.34 -10.97
N GLN A 7 -34.42 -22.77 -11.41
CA GLN A 7 -33.29 -22.48 -10.53
C GLN A 7 -33.29 -21.01 -10.14
N ARG A 8 -33.65 -20.85 -8.87
CA ARG A 8 -33.77 -19.67 -8.05
C ARG A 8 -32.37 -19.07 -7.80
N ARG A 9 -32.30 -17.75 -7.99
CA ARG A 9 -31.36 -16.77 -7.40
C ARG A 9 -30.18 -17.32 -6.60
N GLY A 10 -28.99 -16.90 -7.05
CA GLY A 10 -27.79 -16.85 -6.23
C GLY A 10 -26.67 -16.16 -6.99
N GLY A 11 -26.84 -14.87 -7.31
CA GLY A 11 -25.77 -14.03 -7.84
C GLY A 11 -24.70 -13.82 -6.78
N GLY A 12 -23.84 -14.81 -6.59
CA GLY A 12 -22.58 -14.64 -5.88
C GLY A 12 -21.58 -14.01 -6.84
N THR A 13 -21.55 -12.69 -6.90
CA THR A 13 -20.41 -11.98 -7.47
C THR A 13 -19.18 -12.36 -6.66
N ALA A 14 -18.12 -12.79 -7.35
CA ALA A 14 -16.78 -12.96 -6.79
C ALA A 14 -16.49 -11.80 -5.84
N GLY A 15 -16.08 -12.10 -4.61
CA GLY A 15 -15.97 -11.13 -3.52
C GLY A 15 -15.23 -9.87 -3.95
N THR A 16 -15.98 -8.80 -4.19
CA THR A 16 -15.43 -7.48 -4.50
C THR A 16 -14.56 -7.08 -3.32
N PHE A 17 -13.26 -6.93 -3.55
CA PHE A 17 -12.35 -6.41 -2.54
C PHE A 17 -12.82 -5.01 -2.14
N ASP A 18 -13.33 -4.86 -0.92
CA ASP A 18 -13.70 -3.55 -0.35
C ASP A 18 -12.45 -2.94 0.31
N PRO A 19 -11.80 -1.94 -0.32
CA PRO A 19 -10.62 -1.31 0.24
C PRO A 19 -10.90 -0.58 1.56
N LEU A 20 -12.16 -0.20 1.83
CA LEU A 20 -12.57 0.49 3.05
C LEU A 20 -13.08 -0.46 4.15
N GLY A 21 -13.24 -1.75 3.85
CA GLY A 21 -13.89 -2.70 4.76
C GLY A 21 -13.26 -2.74 6.15
N ARG A 22 -11.92 -2.62 6.24
CA ARG A 22 -11.20 -2.54 7.53
C ARG A 22 -11.49 -1.25 8.29
N LEU A 23 -11.53 -0.11 7.60
CA LEU A 23 -11.83 1.18 8.21
C LEU A 23 -13.28 1.24 8.71
N LYS A 24 -14.23 0.76 7.91
CA LYS A 24 -15.65 0.65 8.29
C LYS A 24 -15.83 -0.23 9.53
N ARG A 25 -15.16 -1.38 9.56
CA ARG A 25 -15.15 -2.27 10.74
C ARG A 25 -14.56 -1.58 11.96
N ALA A 26 -13.42 -0.91 11.83
CA ALA A 26 -12.78 -0.20 12.94
C ALA A 26 -13.65 0.93 13.50
N LEU A 27 -14.34 1.69 12.64
CA LEU A 27 -15.31 2.70 13.08
C LEU A 27 -16.44 2.08 13.88
N SER A 28 -17.00 0.96 13.40
CA SER A 28 -18.03 0.23 14.14
C SER A 28 -17.53 -0.30 15.49
N GLU A 29 -16.33 -0.87 15.54
CA GLU A 29 -15.71 -1.37 16.78
C GLU A 29 -15.39 -0.24 17.77
N ALA A 30 -15.13 0.97 17.28
CA ALA A 30 -14.90 2.16 18.09
C ALA A 30 -16.21 2.85 18.53
N GLY A 31 -17.37 2.37 18.08
CA GLY A 31 -18.67 3.03 18.31
C GLY A 31 -18.78 4.40 17.63
N ALA A 32 -18.00 4.63 16.57
CA ALA A 32 -18.02 5.86 15.80
C ALA A 32 -19.16 5.87 14.78
N THR A 33 -19.56 7.06 14.34
CA THR A 33 -20.48 7.24 13.20
C THR A 33 -19.90 6.54 11.95
N ALA A 34 -20.76 5.88 11.18
CA ALA A 34 -20.37 5.25 9.92
C ALA A 34 -19.87 6.29 8.90
N LEU A 35 -19.08 5.85 7.92
CA LEU A 35 -18.70 6.70 6.80
C LEU A 35 -19.94 7.12 6.01
N THR A 36 -19.99 8.39 5.62
CA THR A 36 -20.96 8.86 4.63
C THR A 36 -20.53 8.43 3.23
N SER A 37 -21.47 8.34 2.28
CA SER A 37 -21.13 8.04 0.88
C SER A 37 -20.10 9.01 0.30
N ALA A 38 -20.19 10.31 0.65
CA ALA A 38 -19.21 11.30 0.21
C ALA A 38 -17.80 11.06 0.79
N GLN A 39 -17.69 10.64 2.05
CA GLN A 39 -16.41 10.24 2.65
C GLN A 39 -15.86 8.99 1.95
N GLU A 40 -16.70 7.99 1.69
CA GLU A 40 -16.28 6.77 0.99
C GLU A 40 -15.73 7.08 -0.40
N ASP A 41 -16.43 7.88 -1.19
CA ASP A 41 -15.99 8.29 -2.53
C ASP A 41 -14.65 9.02 -2.47
N LYS A 42 -14.51 9.96 -1.51
CA LYS A 42 -13.27 10.74 -1.39
C LYS A 42 -12.09 9.87 -0.96
N ILE A 43 -12.27 8.97 0.00
CA ILE A 43 -11.20 8.08 0.47
C ILE A 43 -10.83 7.06 -0.63
N ASN A 44 -11.80 6.54 -1.39
CA ASN A 44 -11.52 5.68 -2.53
C ASN A 44 -10.72 6.39 -3.64
N SER A 45 -11.00 7.67 -3.90
CA SER A 45 -10.19 8.49 -4.81
C SER A 45 -8.76 8.59 -4.30
N LEU A 46 -8.56 8.94 -3.02
CA LEU A 46 -7.23 9.04 -2.41
C LEU A 46 -6.43 7.73 -2.50
N ILE A 47 -7.10 6.59 -2.27
CA ILE A 47 -6.50 5.26 -2.39
C ILE A 47 -6.06 4.99 -3.84
N THR A 48 -6.90 5.35 -4.82
CA THR A 48 -6.64 5.15 -6.24
C THR A 48 -5.48 6.02 -6.71
N ASP A 49 -5.48 7.31 -6.33
CA ASP A 49 -4.42 8.26 -6.67
C ASP A 49 -3.08 7.81 -6.10
N TYR A 50 -3.05 7.39 -4.83
CA TYR A 50 -1.84 6.86 -4.19
C TYR A 50 -1.31 5.60 -4.90
N ARG A 51 -2.18 4.64 -5.21
CA ARG A 51 -1.76 3.40 -5.90
C ARG A 51 -1.26 3.68 -7.31
N THR A 52 -1.87 4.63 -8.00
CA THR A 52 -1.47 5.03 -9.35
C THR A 52 -0.08 5.66 -9.34
N SER A 53 0.20 6.55 -8.39
CA SER A 53 1.53 7.19 -8.28
C SER A 53 2.64 6.23 -7.82
N HIS A 54 2.28 5.11 -7.18
CA HIS A 54 3.22 4.10 -6.68
C HIS A 54 3.25 2.82 -7.50
N THR A 55 2.64 2.82 -8.69
CA THR A 55 2.78 1.69 -9.62
C THR A 55 4.22 1.67 -10.13
N PRO A 56 4.98 0.58 -9.92
CA PRO A 56 6.35 0.51 -10.40
C PRO A 56 6.38 0.70 -11.92
N PRO A 57 7.37 1.45 -12.46
CA PRO A 57 7.57 1.50 -13.90
C PRO A 57 7.80 0.09 -14.45
N ALA A 58 7.44 -0.13 -15.72
CA ALA A 58 7.64 -1.40 -16.39
C ALA A 58 9.11 -1.86 -16.25
N PRO A 59 9.37 -3.17 -16.08
CA PRO A 59 10.73 -3.68 -15.99
C PRO A 59 11.47 -3.37 -17.30
N GLY A 60 12.52 -2.56 -17.24
CA GLY A 60 13.28 -2.21 -18.44
C GLY A 60 14.43 -1.22 -18.23
N ASP A 61 14.25 -0.18 -17.43
CA ASP A 61 15.28 0.88 -17.28
C ASP A 61 15.14 1.53 -15.91
N SER A 62 15.66 0.89 -14.86
CA SER A 62 15.88 1.60 -13.60
C SER A 62 17.36 1.71 -13.35
N THR A 63 17.80 2.91 -12.95
CA THR A 63 19.18 3.20 -12.52
C THR A 63 19.69 2.15 -11.53
N VAL A 64 18.80 1.66 -10.64
CA VAL A 64 19.12 0.60 -9.68
C VAL A 64 19.43 -0.74 -10.36
N SER A 65 18.69 -1.12 -11.41
CA SER A 65 18.95 -2.37 -12.13
C SER A 65 20.29 -2.32 -12.87
N SER A 66 20.60 -1.20 -13.51
CA SER A 66 21.90 -1.01 -14.19
C SER A 66 23.04 -1.01 -13.18
N ALA A 67 22.91 -0.26 -12.08
CA ALA A 67 23.91 -0.23 -11.01
C ALA A 67 24.11 -1.60 -10.35
N ARG A 68 23.06 -2.43 -10.22
CA ARG A 68 23.19 -3.81 -9.73
C ARG A 68 24.00 -4.69 -10.67
N THR A 69 23.72 -4.62 -11.98
CA THR A 69 24.49 -5.37 -12.97
C THR A 69 25.95 -4.94 -12.98
N GLU A 70 26.23 -3.64 -12.92
CA GLU A 70 27.59 -3.11 -12.85
C GLU A 70 28.29 -3.50 -11.55
N TYR A 71 27.60 -3.44 -10.42
CA TYR A 71 28.11 -3.91 -9.13
C TYR A 71 28.55 -5.38 -9.18
N ASP A 72 27.72 -6.26 -9.74
CA ASP A 72 28.04 -7.68 -9.88
C ASP A 72 29.24 -7.90 -10.83
N ASN A 73 29.32 -7.13 -11.92
CA ASN A 73 30.47 -7.18 -12.83
C ASN A 73 31.76 -6.71 -12.16
N ASP A 74 31.72 -5.63 -11.39
CA ASP A 74 32.88 -5.10 -10.66
C ASP A 74 33.38 -6.10 -9.61
N ILE A 75 32.46 -6.81 -8.94
CA ILE A 75 32.82 -7.92 -8.04
C ILE A 75 33.53 -9.03 -8.81
N LEU A 76 32.99 -9.46 -9.95
CA LEU A 76 33.59 -10.53 -10.76
C LEU A 76 34.97 -10.14 -11.31
N ASN A 77 35.19 -8.84 -11.56
CA ASN A 77 36.46 -8.29 -12.03
C ASN A 77 37.45 -7.97 -10.89
N GLY A 78 37.03 -8.09 -9.63
CA GLY A 78 37.85 -7.72 -8.47
C GLY A 78 38.04 -6.21 -8.30
N ASP A 79 37.23 -5.38 -8.96
CA ASP A 79 37.27 -3.93 -8.83
C ASP A 79 36.47 -3.46 -7.61
N SER A 80 37.15 -3.44 -6.47
CA SER A 80 36.55 -2.96 -5.21
C SER A 80 36.11 -1.49 -5.25
N ALA A 81 36.75 -0.64 -6.07
CA ALA A 81 36.43 0.78 -6.15
C ALA A 81 35.17 1.00 -7.00
N GLY A 82 35.06 0.29 -8.14
CA GLY A 82 33.86 0.24 -8.97
C GLY A 82 32.65 -0.27 -8.18
N ALA A 83 32.79 -1.41 -7.52
CA ALA A 83 31.72 -1.99 -6.71
C ALA A 83 31.26 -1.02 -5.59
N ALA A 84 32.19 -0.32 -4.92
CA ALA A 84 31.84 0.67 -3.92
C ALA A 84 31.04 1.86 -4.50
N ALA A 85 31.40 2.31 -5.72
CA ALA A 85 30.67 3.37 -6.40
C ALA A 85 29.23 2.95 -6.76
N GLN A 86 29.05 1.73 -7.29
CA GLN A 86 27.73 1.22 -7.63
C GLN A 86 26.85 0.96 -6.39
N ALA A 87 27.44 0.48 -5.30
CA ALA A 87 26.73 0.35 -4.02
C ALA A 87 26.21 1.70 -3.51
N ALA A 88 26.98 2.78 -3.66
CA ALA A 88 26.54 4.12 -3.29
C ALA A 88 25.35 4.60 -4.14
N ILE A 89 25.34 4.32 -5.44
CA ILE A 89 24.21 4.63 -6.34
C ILE A 89 22.95 3.86 -5.89
N ILE A 90 23.08 2.55 -5.66
CA ILE A 90 21.96 1.71 -5.20
C ILE A 90 21.39 2.24 -3.87
N ALA A 91 22.26 2.53 -2.90
CA ALA A 91 21.84 3.05 -1.60
C ALA A 91 21.18 4.44 -1.69
N GLY A 92 21.70 5.32 -2.56
CA GLY A 92 21.14 6.64 -2.82
C GLY A 92 19.72 6.56 -3.39
N GLU A 93 19.51 5.74 -4.42
CA GLU A 93 18.20 5.52 -5.02
C GLU A 93 17.21 4.88 -4.05
N MET A 94 17.64 3.87 -3.28
CA MET A 94 16.82 3.26 -2.24
C MET A 94 16.37 4.27 -1.18
N THR A 95 17.27 5.18 -0.78
CA THR A 95 16.98 6.25 0.19
C THR A 95 16.00 7.27 -0.39
N SER A 96 16.19 7.66 -1.64
CA SER A 96 15.30 8.57 -2.36
C SER A 96 13.87 8.00 -2.45
N HIS A 97 13.75 6.75 -2.93
CA HIS A 97 12.47 6.04 -3.01
C HIS A 97 11.80 5.90 -1.64
N SER A 98 12.56 5.54 -0.61
CA SER A 98 12.02 5.41 0.75
C SER A 98 11.53 6.76 1.29
N THR A 99 12.26 7.84 1.02
CA THR A 99 11.88 9.20 1.46
C THR A 99 10.61 9.67 0.78
N THR A 100 10.50 9.50 -0.54
CA THR A 100 9.30 9.83 -1.31
C THR A 100 8.11 9.05 -0.79
N ARG A 101 8.26 7.73 -0.62
CA ARG A 101 7.20 6.88 -0.09
C ARG A 101 6.73 7.33 1.30
N LEU A 102 7.64 7.64 2.22
CA LEU A 102 7.28 8.11 3.56
C LEU A 102 6.51 9.44 3.51
N LYS A 103 6.91 10.36 2.63
CA LYS A 103 6.19 11.64 2.45
C LYS A 103 4.79 11.42 1.89
N ASP A 104 4.65 10.54 0.90
CA ASP A 104 3.37 10.26 0.28
C ASP A 104 2.44 9.46 1.21
N GLU A 105 2.96 8.51 1.98
CA GLU A 105 2.20 7.80 3.02
C GLU A 105 1.69 8.79 4.08
N ALA A 106 2.54 9.72 4.52
CA ALA A 106 2.14 10.77 5.47
C ALA A 106 1.06 11.67 4.89
N LYS A 107 1.22 12.14 3.64
CA LYS A 107 0.22 12.96 2.96
C LYS A 107 -1.11 12.22 2.83
N PHE A 108 -1.09 10.98 2.35
CA PHE A 108 -2.27 10.14 2.24
C PHE A 108 -2.98 9.98 3.59
N ALA A 109 -2.22 9.67 4.65
CA ALA A 109 -2.80 9.50 5.98
C ALA A 109 -3.44 10.79 6.52
N ILE A 110 -2.80 11.94 6.31
CA ILE A 110 -3.34 13.26 6.67
C ILE A 110 -4.64 13.52 5.91
N ASP A 111 -4.68 13.26 4.60
CA ASP A 111 -5.85 13.51 3.76
C ASP A 111 -7.04 12.61 4.14
N VAL A 112 -6.81 11.34 4.48
CA VAL A 112 -7.86 10.43 4.99
C VAL A 112 -8.33 10.87 6.38
N ILE A 113 -7.42 11.22 7.30
CA ILE A 113 -7.78 11.72 8.63
C ILE A 113 -8.61 13.00 8.51
N ALA A 114 -8.27 13.88 7.58
CA ALA A 114 -9.07 15.08 7.31
C ALA A 114 -10.50 14.72 6.87
N GLN A 115 -10.68 13.68 6.05
CA GLN A 115 -12.02 13.18 5.71
C GLN A 115 -12.76 12.61 6.91
N LEU A 116 -12.10 11.88 7.81
CA LEU A 116 -12.72 11.37 9.04
C LEU A 116 -13.09 12.49 10.02
N ARG A 117 -12.55 13.69 9.87
CA ARG A 117 -12.91 14.86 10.70
C ARG A 117 -14.11 15.62 10.17
N THR A 118 -14.62 15.30 8.98
CA THR A 118 -15.76 16.02 8.39
C THR A 118 -17.12 15.53 8.90
N ASN A 119 -17.16 14.38 9.58
CA ASN A 119 -18.39 13.78 10.10
C ASN A 119 -18.17 13.30 11.55
N ASP A 120 -18.70 14.05 12.53
CA ASP A 120 -18.60 13.77 13.96
C ASP A 120 -17.15 13.58 14.49
N ASP A 121 -17.01 13.08 15.72
CA ASP A 121 -15.74 12.75 16.37
C ASP A 121 -15.24 11.33 15.97
N GLN A 122 -15.26 10.98 14.68
CA GLN A 122 -14.78 9.66 14.22
C GLN A 122 -13.30 9.44 14.59
N VAL A 123 -12.47 10.47 14.46
CA VAL A 123 -11.04 10.39 14.82
C VAL A 123 -10.85 10.21 16.32
N GLY A 124 -11.56 10.96 17.16
CA GLY A 124 -11.45 10.80 18.61
C GLY A 124 -11.96 9.44 19.09
N ALA A 125 -13.03 8.91 18.49
CA ALA A 125 -13.51 7.55 18.77
C ALA A 125 -12.47 6.49 18.40
N LEU A 126 -11.89 6.58 17.21
CA LEU A 126 -10.82 5.68 16.77
C LEU A 126 -9.57 5.78 17.68
N GLN A 127 -9.17 6.99 18.06
CA GLN A 127 -8.03 7.19 18.97
C GLN A 127 -8.28 6.60 20.36
N LYS A 128 -9.49 6.76 20.91
CA LYS A 128 -9.87 6.15 22.21
C LYS A 128 -9.78 4.62 22.17
N ARG A 129 -10.11 4.01 21.03
CA ARG A 129 -10.14 2.55 20.87
C ARG A 129 -8.79 1.94 20.52
N PHE A 130 -8.04 2.56 19.61
CA PHE A 130 -6.85 1.97 18.99
C PHE A 130 -5.54 2.71 19.34
N GLY A 131 -5.62 3.88 19.99
CA GLY A 131 -4.49 4.77 20.18
C GLY A 131 -4.03 5.44 18.87
N THR A 132 -3.20 6.47 18.98
CA THR A 132 -2.71 7.24 17.81
C THR A 132 -2.01 6.34 16.79
N ASP A 133 -1.12 5.46 17.24
CA ASP A 133 -0.39 4.54 16.36
C ASP A 133 -1.32 3.56 15.65
N GLY A 134 -2.34 3.06 16.35
CA GLY A 134 -3.33 2.15 15.78
C GLY A 134 -4.16 2.81 14.69
N VAL A 135 -4.55 4.08 14.87
CA VAL A 135 -5.27 4.86 13.85
C VAL A 135 -4.39 5.08 12.62
N VAL A 136 -3.14 5.51 12.80
CA VAL A 136 -2.22 5.73 11.68
C VAL A 136 -1.97 4.41 10.93
N ARG A 137 -1.72 3.30 11.63
CA ARG A 137 -1.56 1.98 11.00
C ARG A 137 -2.81 1.53 10.25
N LEU A 138 -4.00 1.78 10.80
CA LEU A 138 -5.26 1.47 10.14
C LEU A 138 -5.37 2.24 8.81
N VAL A 139 -5.10 3.55 8.83
CA VAL A 139 -5.20 4.40 7.64
C VAL A 139 -4.17 4.00 6.58
N ILE A 140 -2.88 3.86 6.93
CA ILE A 140 -1.85 3.48 5.94
C ILE A 140 -2.09 2.06 5.39
N SER A 141 -2.73 1.17 6.16
CA SER A 141 -3.08 -0.18 5.67
C SER A 141 -4.03 -0.18 4.47
N LEU A 142 -4.80 0.91 4.23
CA LEU A 142 -5.69 1.05 3.08
C LEU A 142 -4.94 1.00 1.74
N VAL A 143 -3.68 1.43 1.75
CA VAL A 143 -2.79 1.41 0.58
C VAL A 143 -1.73 0.31 0.65
N GLY A 144 -1.88 -0.64 1.58
CA GLY A 144 -0.97 -1.78 1.74
C GLY A 144 0.29 -1.47 2.58
N GLY A 145 0.38 -0.29 3.18
CA GLY A 145 1.46 0.07 4.10
C GLY A 145 1.10 -0.29 5.54
N GLY A 146 1.36 -1.52 5.94
CA GLY A 146 1.48 -1.87 7.36
C GLY A 146 2.96 -2.03 7.72
N PRO A 147 3.42 -1.57 8.90
CA PRO A 147 4.77 -1.91 9.39
C PRO A 147 4.77 -3.43 9.65
N GLY A 148 5.32 -4.19 8.70
CA GLY A 148 5.20 -5.65 8.61
C GLY A 148 5.00 -6.16 7.17
N GLY A 149 4.74 -5.28 6.20
CA GLY A 149 4.72 -5.60 4.78
C GLY A 149 6.11 -5.79 4.17
N PHE A 150 6.99 -6.58 4.79
CA PHE A 150 8.11 -7.21 4.09
C PHE A 150 7.61 -8.54 3.53
N GLY A 151 7.73 -8.75 2.21
CA GLY A 151 7.65 -10.09 1.64
C GLY A 151 6.32 -10.50 1.00
N ARG A 152 5.86 -9.75 -0.01
CA ARG A 152 5.34 -10.41 -1.23
C ARG A 152 6.22 -10.13 -2.45
N GLY A 153 7.49 -9.83 -2.21
CA GLY A 153 8.55 -10.22 -3.13
C GLY A 153 8.92 -11.65 -2.79
N GLY A 154 8.38 -12.62 -3.53
CA GLY A 154 9.06 -13.90 -3.61
C GLY A 154 10.51 -13.67 -4.05
N PRO A 155 11.47 -14.50 -3.63
CA PRO A 155 12.84 -14.36 -4.10
C PRO A 155 12.84 -14.30 -5.64
N PRO A 156 13.69 -13.46 -6.25
CA PRO A 156 13.83 -13.46 -7.70
C PRO A 156 14.09 -14.90 -8.17
N PRO A 157 13.45 -15.36 -9.27
CA PRO A 157 13.68 -16.69 -9.79
C PRO A 157 15.15 -16.76 -10.24
N GLY A 158 15.99 -17.44 -9.47
CA GLY A 158 17.41 -17.57 -9.79
C GLY A 158 18.33 -17.88 -8.62
N PHE A 159 17.91 -17.64 -7.37
CA PHE A 159 18.74 -18.00 -6.22
C PHE A 159 18.43 -19.43 -5.73
N ARG A 160 19.28 -20.39 -6.10
CA ARG A 160 19.47 -21.64 -5.34
C ARG A 160 20.98 -21.85 -5.16
N PRO A 161 21.42 -22.21 -3.94
CA PRO A 161 22.82 -22.53 -3.66
C PRO A 161 23.31 -23.74 -4.44
#